data_AF-A0A8H5YYI2-F1
#
_entry.id   AF-A0A8H5YYI2-F1
#
_cell.length_a   1.000
_cell.length_b   1.000
_cell.length_c   1.000
_cell.angle_alpha   90.00
_cell.angle_beta   90.00
_cell.angle_gamma   90.00
#
_symmetry.space_group_name_H-M   'P 1'
#
loop_
_entity.id
_entity.type
_entity.pdbx_description
1 polymer ?
#
loop_
_entity_poly.entity_id
_entity_poly.type
_entity_poly.pdbx_seq_one_letter_code
_entity_poly.pdbx_strand_id
1 'polypeptide(L)'
;MAAPTRPPANTFFAKARKVYNPIGFSKGYNFILWFIFAGAMFGFALARMMFLNYNSIYCNPNSTGNGAGPGECWSYNRKDLYKIGIKMHLYTIIPASFLVVFQFVPFIRYKALLFHRTNGYIVVVLAVIGTVGAIIIAPVAFGGSLSVRAAVGLMSIMLLGALFLAIWNIKTLQLEQHRAWMLRAWFYVASFYDNTESLIVKYPTCQDPNAWVAVQGDMAGESTENIASALSLGFSMAIWLALAIHAIGIEVYLHLTPAETERLRKISFQRQQERGFKNPGSSGLTSDRLGDAEAWRPGADATAYPTSKGSDSDISKVAAA
;
A
#
# COMPACT_ATOMS: atom_id res chain seq x y z
N MET A 1 -24.33 4.16 11.21
CA MET A 1 -23.54 5.38 11.00
C MET A 1 -22.60 5.53 12.17
N ALA A 2 -21.38 6.02 11.98
CA ALA A 2 -20.45 6.19 13.09
C ALA A 2 -20.98 7.31 14.00
N ALA A 3 -21.38 6.97 15.22
CA ALA A 3 -21.87 7.96 16.17
C ALA A 3 -20.70 8.86 16.59
N PRO A 4 -20.85 10.20 16.55
CA PRO A 4 -19.79 11.10 17.00
C PRO A 4 -19.56 10.91 18.49
N THR A 5 -18.32 10.62 18.88
CA THR A 5 -17.96 10.32 20.28
C THR A 5 -17.79 11.57 21.15
N ARG A 6 -17.79 12.77 20.54
CA ARG A 6 -17.65 14.08 21.22
C ARG A 6 -18.42 15.19 20.49
N PRO A 7 -18.93 16.22 21.20
CA PRO A 7 -19.55 17.39 20.56
C PRO A 7 -18.56 18.14 19.64
N PRO A 8 -19.02 18.88 18.62
CA PRO A 8 -18.15 19.63 17.72
C PRO A 8 -17.50 20.80 18.46
N ALA A 9 -16.18 20.95 18.34
CA ALA A 9 -15.44 22.01 19.04
C ALA A 9 -15.75 23.43 18.50
N ASN A 10 -16.16 23.54 17.23
CA ASN A 10 -16.59 24.79 16.60
C ASN A 10 -17.49 24.52 15.37
N THR A 11 -18.03 25.60 14.78
CA THR A 11 -18.90 25.56 13.58
C THR A 11 -18.21 25.01 12.33
N PHE A 12 -16.89 25.18 12.20
CA PHE A 12 -16.10 24.56 11.13
C PHE A 12 -16.08 23.03 11.26
N PHE A 13 -15.80 22.49 12.44
CA PHE A 13 -15.87 21.05 12.70
C PHE A 13 -17.30 20.50 12.57
N ALA A 14 -18.33 21.30 12.87
CA ALA A 14 -19.72 20.92 12.65
C ALA A 14 -20.06 20.80 11.15
N LYS A 15 -19.56 21.71 10.31
CA LYS A 15 -19.71 21.62 8.83
C LYS A 15 -18.89 20.47 8.25
N ALA A 16 -17.63 20.29 8.67
CA ALA A 16 -16.79 19.19 8.23
C ALA A 16 -17.42 17.81 8.54
N ARG A 17 -18.05 17.65 9.71
CA ARG A 17 -18.82 16.45 10.09
C ARG A 17 -19.92 16.08 9.10
N LYS A 18 -20.57 17.06 8.45
CA LYS A 18 -21.60 16.79 7.44
C LYS A 18 -21.03 16.13 6.18
N VAL A 19 -19.75 16.33 5.88
CA VAL A 19 -19.08 15.76 4.69
C VAL A 19 -18.60 14.34 4.95
N TYR A 20 -17.93 14.08 6.07
CA TYR A 20 -17.28 12.78 6.29
C TYR A 20 -18.13 11.74 7.05
N ASN A 21 -19.13 12.15 7.83
CA ASN A 21 -20.02 11.21 8.55
C ASN A 21 -20.88 10.33 7.61
N PRO A 22 -21.44 10.84 6.49
CA PRO A 22 -22.19 10.02 5.54
C PRO A 22 -21.33 8.92 4.89
N ILE A 23 -20.05 9.22 4.67
CA ILE A 23 -19.04 8.29 4.11
C ILE A 23 -18.58 7.26 5.18
N GLY A 24 -18.98 7.46 6.43
CA GLY A 24 -18.82 6.50 7.54
C GLY A 24 -17.61 6.74 8.43
N PHE A 25 -16.93 7.89 8.31
CA PHE A 25 -15.85 8.28 9.21
C PHE A 25 -16.42 8.97 10.46
N SER A 26 -15.90 8.65 11.66
CA SER A 26 -16.25 9.33 12.91
C SER A 26 -15.33 10.52 13.24
N LYS A 27 -14.09 10.46 12.77
CA LYS A 27 -13.04 11.47 13.05
C LYS A 27 -12.54 12.07 11.74
N GLY A 28 -12.36 13.39 11.71
CA GLY A 28 -11.94 14.12 10.51
C GLY A 28 -10.55 13.75 9.99
N TYR A 29 -9.59 13.44 10.88
CA TYR A 29 -8.25 13.04 10.44
C TYR A 29 -8.26 11.71 9.66
N ASN A 30 -9.11 10.75 10.04
CA ASN A 30 -9.26 9.49 9.29
C ASN A 30 -9.78 9.75 7.87
N PHE A 31 -10.67 10.73 7.71
CA PHE A 31 -11.17 11.14 6.41
C PHE A 31 -10.10 11.83 5.57
N ILE A 32 -9.31 12.73 6.16
CA ILE A 32 -8.21 13.41 5.45
C ILE A 32 -7.16 12.40 4.99
N LEU A 33 -6.74 11.47 5.86
CA LEU A 33 -5.79 10.41 5.51
C LEU A 33 -6.34 9.52 4.39
N TRP A 34 -7.61 9.11 4.48
CA TRP A 34 -8.25 8.36 3.41
C TRP A 34 -8.30 9.15 2.09
N PHE A 35 -8.67 10.43 2.13
CA PHE A 35 -8.74 11.27 0.94
C PHE A 35 -7.38 11.44 0.26
N ILE A 36 -6.32 11.65 1.04
CA ILE A 36 -4.95 11.78 0.50
C ILE A 36 -4.51 10.45 -0.13
N PHE A 37 -4.51 9.35 0.63
CA PHE A 37 -3.94 8.09 0.15
C PHE A 37 -4.82 7.37 -0.86
N ALA A 38 -6.12 7.22 -0.57
CA ALA A 38 -7.05 6.54 -1.49
C ALA A 38 -7.40 7.44 -2.67
N GLY A 39 -7.48 8.76 -2.49
CA GLY A 39 -7.70 9.71 -3.59
C GLY A 39 -6.51 9.80 -4.54
N ALA A 40 -5.27 9.82 -4.02
CA ALA A 40 -4.07 9.77 -4.86
C ALA A 40 -4.01 8.47 -5.69
N MET A 41 -4.28 7.32 -5.06
CA MET A 41 -4.32 6.04 -5.77
C MET A 41 -5.46 5.98 -6.81
N PHE A 42 -6.62 6.57 -6.51
CA PHE A 42 -7.73 6.69 -7.46
C PHE A 42 -7.37 7.56 -8.66
N GLY A 43 -6.77 8.73 -8.41
CA GLY A 43 -6.30 9.64 -9.45
C GLY A 43 -5.23 9.00 -10.33
N PHE A 44 -4.26 8.30 -9.73
CA PHE A 44 -3.25 7.54 -10.45
C PHE A 44 -3.88 6.45 -11.33
N ALA A 45 -4.77 5.63 -10.76
CA ALA A 45 -5.43 4.55 -11.49
C ALA A 45 -6.15 5.11 -12.73
N LEU A 46 -6.92 6.20 -12.58
CA LEU A 46 -7.61 6.87 -13.68
C LEU A 46 -6.63 7.44 -14.73
N ALA A 47 -5.58 8.14 -14.30
CA ALA A 47 -4.57 8.68 -15.20
C ALA A 47 -3.86 7.59 -16.00
N ARG A 48 -3.69 6.39 -15.42
CA ARG A 48 -3.04 5.24 -16.06
C ARG A 48 -3.99 4.30 -16.80
N MET A 49 -5.31 4.52 -16.79
CA MET A 49 -6.25 3.73 -17.60
C MET A 49 -5.92 3.76 -19.09
N MET A 50 -5.33 4.84 -19.58
CA MET A 50 -4.89 4.96 -20.98
C MET A 50 -3.83 3.90 -21.37
N PHE A 51 -3.06 3.38 -20.41
CA PHE A 51 -2.03 2.37 -20.65
C PHE A 51 -2.60 0.99 -20.98
N LEU A 52 -3.90 0.78 -20.74
CA LEU A 52 -4.60 -0.42 -21.21
C LEU A 52 -4.63 -0.49 -22.74
N ASN A 53 -4.53 0.65 -23.45
CA ASN A 53 -4.30 0.64 -24.89
C ASN A 53 -2.82 0.40 -25.18
N TYR A 54 -2.44 -0.88 -25.20
CA TYR A 54 -1.04 -1.30 -25.32
C TYR A 54 -0.38 -0.79 -26.61
N ASN A 55 -1.01 -0.95 -27.78
CA ASN A 55 -0.35 -0.64 -29.05
C ASN A 55 -0.33 0.88 -29.36
N SER A 56 -1.38 1.61 -28.95
CA SER A 56 -1.56 3.00 -29.39
C SER A 56 -1.10 4.03 -28.37
N ILE A 57 -0.95 3.65 -27.10
CA ILE A 57 -0.55 4.56 -26.02
C ILE A 57 0.70 4.00 -25.32
N TYR A 58 0.59 2.81 -24.73
CA TYR A 58 1.65 2.29 -23.87
C TYR A 58 2.96 1.98 -24.61
N CYS A 59 2.87 1.31 -25.77
CA CYS A 59 3.97 0.98 -26.65
C CYS A 59 3.72 1.48 -28.07
N ASN A 60 3.46 2.79 -28.17
CA ASN A 60 3.33 3.46 -29.46
C ASN A 60 4.71 3.93 -29.96
N PRO A 61 5.16 3.49 -31.14
CA PRO A 61 6.44 3.89 -31.73
C PRO A 61 6.59 5.41 -31.94
N ASN A 62 5.48 6.12 -32.04
CA ASN A 62 5.41 7.56 -32.29
C ASN A 62 5.07 8.37 -31.03
N SER A 63 5.03 7.75 -29.84
CA SER A 63 4.72 8.45 -28.59
C SER A 63 5.93 9.26 -28.09
N THR A 64 5.69 10.52 -27.72
CA THR A 64 6.73 11.46 -27.25
C THR A 64 6.85 11.55 -25.73
N GLY A 65 6.20 10.67 -24.95
CA GLY A 65 6.34 10.72 -23.48
C GLY A 65 5.35 9.88 -22.65
N ASN A 66 4.25 9.41 -23.23
CA ASN A 66 3.13 8.85 -22.44
C ASN A 66 3.12 7.31 -22.37
N GLY A 67 4.26 6.64 -22.36
CA GLY A 67 4.30 5.17 -22.42
C GLY A 67 5.61 4.58 -21.92
N ALA A 68 5.77 3.27 -22.10
CA ALA A 68 7.02 2.60 -21.82
C ALA A 68 8.13 3.09 -22.77
N GLY A 69 9.38 3.02 -22.31
CA GLY A 69 10.53 3.43 -23.11
C GLY A 69 10.66 2.59 -24.40
N PRO A 70 11.34 3.09 -25.46
CA PRO A 70 11.45 2.38 -26.73
C PRO A 70 12.19 1.05 -26.55
N GLY A 71 13.23 1.04 -25.69
CA GLY A 71 13.98 -0.18 -25.36
C GLY A 71 13.13 -1.22 -24.62
N GLU A 72 12.21 -0.79 -23.75
CA GLU A 72 11.28 -1.68 -23.07
C GLU A 72 10.24 -2.22 -24.04
N CYS A 73 9.63 -1.36 -24.85
CA CYS A 73 8.65 -1.76 -25.86
C CYS A 73 9.25 -2.67 -26.94
N TRP A 74 10.51 -2.44 -27.34
CA TRP A 74 11.24 -3.36 -28.20
C TRP A 74 11.36 -4.74 -27.56
N SER A 75 11.74 -4.81 -26.28
CA SER A 75 11.86 -6.07 -25.54
C SER A 75 10.51 -6.79 -25.39
N TYR A 76 9.45 -6.04 -25.08
CA TYR A 76 8.10 -6.57 -24.96
C TYR A 76 7.57 -7.10 -26.28
N ASN A 77 7.81 -6.41 -27.39
CA ASN A 77 7.29 -6.82 -28.69
C ASN A 77 8.09 -7.96 -29.33
N ARG A 78 9.35 -8.17 -28.94
CA ARG A 78 10.20 -9.23 -29.47
C ARG A 78 9.96 -10.60 -28.85
N LYS A 79 9.58 -10.66 -27.56
CA LYS A 79 9.32 -11.93 -26.86
C LYS A 79 7.88 -11.98 -26.35
N ASP A 80 7.14 -12.99 -26.80
CA ASP A 80 5.74 -13.18 -26.40
C ASP A 80 5.56 -13.28 -24.89
N LEU A 81 6.52 -13.91 -24.18
CA LEU A 81 6.49 -13.99 -22.73
C LEU A 81 6.44 -12.60 -22.06
N TYR A 82 7.27 -11.66 -22.52
CA TYR A 82 7.29 -10.31 -21.96
C TYR A 82 6.08 -9.50 -22.40
N LYS A 83 5.60 -9.69 -23.64
CA LYS A 83 4.36 -9.09 -24.14
C LYS A 83 3.15 -9.50 -23.30
N ILE A 84 3.06 -10.79 -22.99
CA ILE A 84 2.01 -11.35 -22.13
C ILE A 84 2.20 -10.81 -20.71
N GLY A 85 3.43 -10.82 -20.18
CA GLY A 85 3.75 -10.31 -18.85
C GLY A 85 3.31 -8.87 -18.63
N ILE A 86 3.65 -7.96 -19.56
CA ILE A 86 3.30 -6.54 -19.41
C ILE A 86 1.80 -6.30 -19.57
N LYS A 87 1.15 -6.96 -20.54
CA LYS A 87 -0.31 -6.88 -20.70
C LYS A 87 -1.03 -7.42 -19.48
N MET A 88 -0.58 -8.56 -18.97
CA MET A 88 -1.12 -9.17 -17.76
C MET A 88 -0.95 -8.25 -16.55
N HIS A 89 0.22 -7.63 -16.39
CA HIS A 89 0.46 -6.66 -15.33
C HIS A 89 -0.49 -5.46 -15.43
N LEU A 90 -0.53 -4.77 -16.58
CA LEU A 90 -1.37 -3.57 -16.79
C LEU A 90 -2.87 -3.85 -16.66
N TYR A 91 -3.37 -4.88 -17.36
CA TYR A 91 -4.80 -5.23 -17.37
C TYR A 91 -5.32 -5.71 -16.02
N THR A 92 -4.44 -6.00 -15.06
CA THR A 92 -4.86 -6.44 -13.73
C THR A 92 -4.55 -5.42 -12.65
N ILE A 93 -3.37 -4.79 -12.64
CA ILE A 93 -2.99 -3.86 -11.58
C ILE A 93 -3.72 -2.52 -11.67
N ILE A 94 -3.99 -2.02 -12.89
CA ILE A 94 -4.71 -0.75 -13.08
C ILE A 94 -6.17 -0.91 -12.65
N PRO A 95 -6.92 -1.93 -13.11
CA PRO A 95 -8.26 -2.18 -12.57
C PRO A 95 -8.28 -2.50 -11.08
N ALA A 96 -7.30 -3.25 -10.55
CA ALA A 96 -7.26 -3.58 -9.13
C ALA A 96 -7.04 -2.33 -8.25
N SER A 97 -6.14 -1.43 -8.66
CA SER A 97 -5.88 -0.16 -7.94
C SER A 97 -7.08 0.80 -8.01
N PHE A 98 -7.86 0.78 -9.09
CA PHE A 98 -9.14 1.49 -9.13
C PHE A 98 -10.17 0.87 -8.16
N LEU A 99 -10.33 -0.45 -8.20
CA LEU A 99 -11.35 -1.17 -7.42
C LEU A 99 -11.07 -1.18 -5.92
N VAL A 100 -9.80 -1.17 -5.50
CA VAL A 100 -9.44 -1.21 -4.07
C VAL A 100 -9.83 0.05 -3.32
N VAL A 101 -9.95 1.20 -4.01
CA VAL A 101 -10.38 2.47 -3.37
C VAL A 101 -11.75 2.29 -2.71
N PHE A 102 -12.66 1.57 -3.37
CA PHE A 102 -13.98 1.23 -2.82
C PHE A 102 -13.91 0.27 -1.63
N GLN A 103 -12.87 -0.55 -1.52
CA GLN A 103 -12.68 -1.44 -0.37
C GLN A 103 -12.41 -0.68 0.92
N PHE A 104 -11.81 0.51 0.82
CA PHE A 104 -11.46 1.34 1.98
C PHE A 104 -12.53 2.38 2.33
N VAL A 105 -13.66 2.44 1.62
CA VAL A 105 -14.79 3.31 1.96
C VAL A 105 -15.61 2.69 3.11
N PRO A 106 -15.65 3.31 4.31
CA PRO A 106 -16.32 2.72 5.47
C PRO A 106 -17.82 2.50 5.27
N PHE A 107 -18.50 3.36 4.51
CA PHE A 107 -19.92 3.20 4.18
C PHE A 107 -20.22 1.85 3.50
N ILE A 108 -19.37 1.43 2.56
CA ILE A 108 -19.58 0.21 1.76
C ILE A 108 -19.54 -1.03 2.65
N ARG A 109 -18.58 -1.13 3.57
CA ARG A 109 -18.51 -2.25 4.52
C ARG A 109 -19.69 -2.30 5.51
N TYR A 110 -20.35 -1.17 5.79
CA TYR A 110 -21.49 -1.12 6.71
C TYR A 110 -22.84 -1.37 6.03
N LYS A 111 -22.99 -1.01 4.76
CA LYS A 111 -24.28 -1.03 4.05
C LYS A 111 -24.33 -2.00 2.87
N ALA A 112 -23.19 -2.31 2.26
CA ALA A 112 -23.08 -3.13 1.05
C ALA A 112 -22.02 -4.23 1.24
N LEU A 113 -22.23 -5.09 2.25
CA LEU A 113 -21.26 -6.12 2.64
C LEU A 113 -20.96 -7.14 1.53
N LEU A 114 -21.98 -7.55 0.75
CA LEU A 114 -21.80 -8.47 -0.37
C LEU A 114 -20.92 -7.87 -1.45
N PHE A 115 -21.14 -6.60 -1.80
CA PHE A 115 -20.29 -5.88 -2.74
C PHE A 115 -18.85 -5.81 -2.24
N HIS A 116 -18.62 -5.43 -0.97
CA HIS A 116 -17.29 -5.39 -0.38
C HIS A 116 -16.58 -6.75 -0.45
N ARG A 117 -17.31 -7.85 -0.20
CA ARG A 117 -16.74 -9.20 -0.25
C ARG A 117 -16.39 -9.63 -1.67
N THR A 118 -17.31 -9.48 -2.62
CA THR A 118 -17.08 -9.86 -4.02
C THR A 118 -15.98 -9.02 -4.65
N ASN A 119 -16.02 -7.70 -4.47
CA ASN A 119 -14.99 -6.78 -4.94
C ASN A 119 -13.62 -7.12 -4.32
N GLY A 120 -13.59 -7.46 -3.03
CA GLY A 120 -12.35 -7.87 -2.36
C GLY A 120 -11.70 -9.10 -2.98
N TYR A 121 -12.47 -10.13 -3.33
CA TYR A 121 -11.93 -11.31 -4.00
C TYR A 121 -11.43 -11.00 -5.42
N ILE A 122 -12.17 -10.19 -6.18
CA ILE A 122 -11.74 -9.74 -7.51
C ILE A 122 -10.39 -9.01 -7.41
N VAL A 123 -10.28 -8.05 -6.49
CA VAL A 123 -9.06 -7.27 -6.25
C VAL A 123 -7.87 -8.18 -5.87
N VAL A 124 -8.07 -9.19 -5.02
CA VAL A 124 -7.00 -10.15 -4.66
C VAL A 124 -6.55 -10.95 -5.87
N VAL A 125 -7.48 -11.49 -6.67
CA VAL A 125 -7.14 -12.28 -7.87
C VAL A 125 -6.36 -11.43 -8.87
N LEU A 126 -6.83 -10.21 -9.15
CA LEU A 126 -6.14 -9.28 -10.03
C LEU A 126 -4.74 -8.92 -9.50
N ALA A 127 -4.59 -8.66 -8.20
CA ALA A 127 -3.29 -8.35 -7.62
C ALA A 127 -2.29 -9.51 -7.74
N VAL A 128 -2.73 -10.76 -7.53
CA VAL A 128 -1.88 -11.94 -7.71
C VAL A 128 -1.45 -12.09 -9.16
N ILE A 129 -2.38 -12.03 -10.12
CA ILE A 129 -2.08 -12.13 -11.55
C ILE A 129 -1.14 -10.98 -11.99
N GLY A 130 -1.40 -9.76 -11.52
CA GLY A 130 -0.56 -8.60 -11.81
C GLY A 130 0.85 -8.73 -11.24
N THR A 131 1.01 -9.37 -10.08
CA THR A 131 2.32 -9.66 -9.48
C THR A 131 3.11 -10.63 -10.34
N VAL A 132 2.48 -11.70 -10.85
CA VAL A 132 3.13 -12.61 -11.80
C VAL A 132 3.60 -11.84 -13.04
N GLY A 133 2.79 -10.90 -13.53
CA GLY A 133 3.14 -10.07 -14.68
C GLY A 133 4.36 -9.19 -14.41
N ALA A 134 4.41 -8.58 -13.22
CA ALA A 134 5.55 -7.76 -12.76
C ALA A 134 6.85 -8.58 -12.70
N ILE A 135 6.80 -9.80 -12.16
CA ILE A 135 7.98 -10.68 -12.06
C ILE A 135 8.48 -11.08 -13.46
N ILE A 136 7.57 -11.39 -14.39
CA ILE A 136 7.93 -11.76 -15.77
C ILE A 136 8.68 -10.62 -16.47
N ILE A 137 8.26 -9.37 -16.29
CA ILE A 137 8.87 -8.21 -16.97
C ILE A 137 10.06 -7.60 -16.23
N ALA A 138 10.27 -7.93 -14.96
CA ALA A 138 11.37 -7.39 -14.14
C ALA A 138 12.77 -7.47 -14.78
N PRO A 139 13.13 -8.50 -15.59
CA PRO A 139 14.43 -8.55 -16.25
C PRO A 139 14.67 -7.51 -17.34
N VAL A 140 13.61 -6.86 -17.84
CA VAL A 140 13.68 -5.88 -18.94
C VAL A 140 13.11 -4.51 -18.54
N ALA A 141 12.30 -4.44 -17.49
CA ALA A 141 11.77 -3.20 -16.94
C ALA A 141 12.88 -2.32 -16.37
N PHE A 142 12.89 -1.03 -16.72
CA PHE A 142 13.90 -0.04 -16.28
C PHE A 142 15.35 -0.50 -16.50
N GLY A 143 15.63 -1.17 -17.63
CA GLY A 143 16.96 -1.71 -17.94
C GLY A 143 17.32 -3.00 -17.19
N GLY A 144 16.43 -3.52 -16.35
CA GLY A 144 16.55 -4.85 -15.75
C GLY A 144 17.66 -5.00 -14.73
N SER A 145 18.08 -3.91 -14.09
CA SER A 145 19.16 -3.91 -13.10
C SER A 145 18.86 -4.86 -11.93
N LEU A 146 19.92 -5.32 -11.24
CA LEU A 146 19.78 -6.18 -10.07
C LEU A 146 18.94 -5.49 -8.97
N SER A 147 19.09 -4.17 -8.81
CA SER A 147 18.29 -3.36 -7.88
C SER A 147 16.80 -3.41 -8.20
N VAL A 148 16.42 -3.26 -9.47
CA VAL A 148 15.01 -3.32 -9.90
C VAL A 148 14.44 -4.72 -9.69
N ARG A 149 15.19 -5.77 -10.04
CA ARG A 149 14.77 -7.16 -9.82
C ARG A 149 14.61 -7.48 -8.34
N ALA A 150 15.54 -7.01 -7.50
CA ALA A 150 15.48 -7.20 -6.04
C ALA A 150 14.28 -6.44 -5.45
N ALA A 151 14.04 -5.20 -5.86
CA ALA A 151 12.90 -4.42 -5.41
C ALA A 151 11.57 -5.06 -5.81
N VAL A 152 11.42 -5.48 -7.07
CA VAL A 152 10.22 -6.18 -7.56
C VAL A 152 10.03 -7.52 -6.84
N GLY A 153 11.11 -8.27 -6.62
CA GLY A 153 11.07 -9.56 -5.92
C GLY A 153 10.63 -9.40 -4.46
N LEU A 154 11.28 -8.49 -3.72
CA LEU A 154 10.91 -8.18 -2.34
C LEU A 154 9.46 -7.68 -2.23
N MET A 155 9.07 -6.76 -3.12
CA MET A 155 7.70 -6.26 -3.19
C MET A 155 6.69 -7.38 -3.42
N SER A 156 6.98 -8.29 -4.35
CA SER A 156 6.11 -9.43 -4.65
C SER A 156 5.93 -10.33 -3.44
N ILE A 157 7.01 -10.60 -2.70
CA ILE A 157 6.96 -11.38 -1.45
C ILE A 157 6.12 -10.66 -0.39
N MET A 158 6.37 -9.37 -0.18
CA MET A 158 5.63 -8.56 0.80
C MET A 158 4.14 -8.46 0.47
N LEU A 159 3.80 -8.22 -0.80
CA LEU A 159 2.42 -8.14 -1.28
C LEU A 159 1.71 -9.49 -1.14
N LEU A 160 2.28 -10.57 -1.69
CA LEU A 160 1.66 -11.91 -1.64
C LEU A 160 1.55 -12.42 -0.20
N GLY A 161 2.59 -12.19 0.62
CA GLY A 161 2.57 -12.51 2.04
C GLY A 161 1.49 -11.75 2.80
N ALA A 162 1.36 -10.44 2.56
CA ALA A 162 0.31 -9.63 3.17
C ALA A 162 -1.10 -10.07 2.72
N LEU A 163 -1.31 -10.36 1.43
CA LEU A 163 -2.59 -10.87 0.92
C LEU A 163 -2.94 -12.24 1.52
N PHE A 164 -1.96 -13.14 1.63
CA PHE A 164 -2.13 -14.43 2.28
C PHE A 164 -2.54 -14.27 3.75
N LEU A 165 -1.81 -13.47 4.53
CA LEU A 165 -2.12 -13.21 5.93
C LEU A 165 -3.47 -12.50 6.09
N ALA A 166 -3.83 -11.59 5.17
CA ALA A 166 -5.15 -10.97 5.17
C ALA A 166 -6.28 -11.99 4.95
N ILE A 167 -6.09 -12.94 4.03
CA ILE A 167 -7.07 -14.02 3.76
C ILE A 167 -7.14 -14.99 4.94
N TRP A 168 -6.00 -15.36 5.52
CA TRP A 168 -5.96 -16.23 6.70
C TRP A 168 -6.74 -15.60 7.88
N ASN A 169 -6.50 -14.32 8.16
CA ASN A 169 -7.13 -13.62 9.26
C ASN A 169 -8.64 -13.41 9.04
N ILE A 170 -9.11 -13.16 7.81
CA ILE A 170 -10.57 -13.06 7.57
C ILE A 170 -11.26 -14.42 7.69
N LYS A 171 -10.60 -15.52 7.29
CA LYS A 171 -11.13 -16.88 7.44
C LYS A 171 -11.19 -17.32 8.91
N THR A 172 -10.23 -16.88 9.72
CA THR A 172 -10.23 -17.07 11.18
C THR A 172 -11.05 -16.02 11.92
N LEU A 173 -11.74 -15.10 11.22
CA LEU A 173 -12.57 -14.02 11.77
C LEU A 173 -11.84 -12.96 12.59
N GLN A 174 -10.52 -12.81 12.44
CA GLN A 174 -9.77 -11.67 12.94
C GLN A 174 -9.83 -10.49 11.96
N LEU A 175 -10.89 -9.69 12.09
CA LEU A 175 -11.22 -8.56 11.21
C LEU A 175 -10.16 -7.46 11.27
N GLU A 176 -9.53 -7.28 12.44
CA GLU A 176 -8.48 -6.28 12.62
C GLU A 176 -7.21 -6.62 11.87
N GLN A 177 -6.73 -7.85 12.05
CA GLN A 177 -5.53 -8.30 11.36
C GLN A 177 -5.78 -8.36 9.86
N HIS A 178 -6.96 -8.81 9.43
CA HIS A 178 -7.36 -8.72 8.03
C HIS A 178 -7.26 -7.28 7.49
N ARG A 179 -7.84 -6.30 8.20
CA ARG A 179 -7.78 -4.89 7.80
C ARG A 179 -6.34 -4.39 7.75
N ALA A 180 -5.53 -4.70 8.76
CA ALA A 180 -4.15 -4.24 8.85
C ALA A 180 -3.27 -4.80 7.71
N TRP A 181 -3.38 -6.10 7.44
CA TRP A 181 -2.66 -6.74 6.33
C TRP A 181 -3.12 -6.27 4.95
N MET A 182 -4.42 -6.00 4.77
CA MET A 182 -4.92 -5.38 3.53
C MET A 182 -4.36 -3.97 3.34
N LEU A 183 -4.27 -3.16 4.39
CA LEU A 183 -3.66 -1.83 4.28
C LEU A 183 -2.17 -1.94 3.93
N ARG A 184 -1.41 -2.82 4.59
CA ARG A 184 0.01 -3.06 4.27
C ARG A 184 0.23 -3.42 2.80
N ALA A 185 -0.53 -4.39 2.29
CA ALA A 185 -0.45 -4.82 0.90
C ALA A 185 -0.55 -3.65 -0.11
N TRP A 186 -1.55 -2.78 0.06
CA TRP A 186 -1.80 -1.70 -0.89
C TRP A 186 -0.89 -0.49 -0.71
N PHE A 187 -0.40 -0.24 0.52
CA PHE A 187 0.64 0.76 0.75
C PHE A 187 1.98 0.34 0.15
N TYR A 188 2.32 -0.97 0.17
CA TYR A 188 3.51 -1.46 -0.51
C TYR A 188 3.42 -1.23 -2.01
N VAL A 189 2.31 -1.60 -2.66
CA VAL A 189 2.11 -1.36 -4.10
C VAL A 189 2.19 0.12 -4.46
N ALA A 190 1.72 1.01 -3.57
CA ALA A 190 1.75 2.45 -3.80
C ALA A 190 3.16 3.08 -3.78
N SER A 191 4.17 2.38 -3.24
CA SER A 191 5.55 2.87 -3.19
C SER A 191 6.26 2.95 -4.55
N PHE A 192 5.69 2.34 -5.61
CA PHE A 192 6.22 2.40 -6.98
C PHE A 192 5.69 3.56 -7.83
N TYR A 193 5.01 4.53 -7.21
CA TYR A 193 4.50 5.71 -7.92
C TYR A 193 5.53 6.83 -7.95
N ASP A 194 6.34 6.88 -9.00
CA ASP A 194 6.89 8.16 -9.46
C ASP A 194 7.07 8.21 -10.99
N ASN A 195 7.10 9.44 -11.49
CA ASN A 195 7.00 9.89 -12.86
C ASN A 195 8.30 9.68 -13.64
N THR A 196 8.17 9.07 -14.82
CA THR A 196 9.18 9.20 -15.87
C THR A 196 8.50 9.59 -17.16
N GLU A 197 8.71 10.85 -17.57
CA GLU A 197 8.54 11.29 -18.94
C GLU A 197 9.91 11.64 -19.53
N SER A 198 10.10 11.26 -20.80
CA SER A 198 11.07 11.79 -21.76
C SER A 198 12.56 11.38 -21.67
N LEU A 199 12.88 10.16 -22.11
CA LEU A 199 14.24 9.80 -22.60
C LEU A 199 14.32 9.70 -24.14
N ILE A 200 13.20 9.78 -24.86
CA ILE A 200 13.09 9.38 -26.28
C ILE A 200 13.22 10.56 -27.23
N VAL A 201 12.84 11.75 -26.78
CA VAL A 201 12.77 12.94 -27.63
C VAL A 201 14.16 13.43 -28.06
N LYS A 202 15.24 13.00 -27.39
CA LYS A 202 16.59 13.57 -27.56
C LYS A 202 17.65 12.66 -28.19
N TYR A 203 17.48 11.33 -28.19
CA TYR A 203 18.50 10.38 -28.70
C TYR A 203 17.95 9.33 -29.68
N PRO A 204 17.79 9.69 -30.96
CA PRO A 204 17.38 8.73 -32.00
C PRO A 204 18.43 7.62 -32.28
N THR A 205 19.66 7.77 -31.80
CA THR A 205 20.74 6.76 -31.89
C THR A 205 20.51 5.51 -31.04
N CYS A 206 19.63 5.55 -30.03
CA CYS A 206 19.25 4.38 -29.23
C CYS A 206 18.29 3.41 -29.95
N GLN A 207 18.14 3.52 -31.28
CA GLN A 207 17.44 2.55 -32.11
C GLN A 207 18.27 1.30 -32.40
N ASP A 208 19.61 1.36 -32.29
CA ASP A 208 20.49 0.20 -32.45
C ASP A 208 20.71 -0.48 -31.08
N PRO A 209 20.27 -1.75 -30.89
CA PRO A 209 20.46 -2.50 -29.66
C PRO A 209 21.93 -2.71 -29.25
N ASN A 210 22.89 -2.46 -30.15
CA ASN A 210 24.33 -2.65 -29.90
C ASN A 210 25.09 -1.33 -29.67
N ALA A 211 24.42 -0.18 -29.70
CA ALA A 211 25.06 1.12 -29.46
C ALA A 211 25.17 1.40 -27.96
N TRP A 212 26.38 1.67 -27.50
CA TRP A 212 26.65 2.15 -26.14
C TRP A 212 27.05 3.63 -26.21
N VAL A 213 26.38 4.48 -25.43
CA VAL A 213 26.74 5.89 -25.26
C VAL A 213 26.95 6.15 -23.77
N ALA A 214 28.15 6.60 -23.41
CA ALA A 214 28.44 7.03 -22.05
C ALA A 214 27.82 8.41 -21.80
N VAL A 215 26.93 8.51 -20.81
CA VAL A 215 26.28 9.77 -20.41
C VAL A 215 26.77 10.14 -19.02
N GLN A 216 27.35 11.33 -18.87
CA GLN A 216 27.90 11.84 -17.62
C GLN A 216 26.77 12.06 -16.59
N GLY A 217 26.86 11.53 -15.37
CA GLY A 217 25.88 11.83 -14.31
C GLY A 217 26.21 13.15 -13.61
N ASP A 218 25.40 14.19 -13.80
CA ASP A 218 25.63 15.52 -13.21
C ASP A 218 24.29 16.21 -12.88
N MET A 219 24.07 16.52 -11.59
CA MET A 219 22.86 17.17 -11.05
C MET A 219 22.85 18.69 -11.28
N ALA A 220 24.00 19.29 -11.58
CA ALA A 220 24.14 20.71 -11.90
C ALA A 220 24.31 20.96 -13.42
N GLY A 221 24.36 19.88 -14.21
CA GLY A 221 24.50 19.97 -15.65
C GLY A 221 23.26 20.59 -16.30
N GLU A 222 23.47 21.44 -17.31
CA GLU A 222 22.39 22.06 -18.09
C GLU A 222 21.59 21.04 -18.93
N SER A 223 22.06 19.79 -18.98
CA SER A 223 21.56 18.74 -19.83
C SER A 223 20.74 17.71 -19.02
N THR A 224 19.48 17.54 -19.41
CA THR A 224 18.48 16.63 -18.80
C THR A 224 18.92 15.17 -18.68
N GLU A 225 19.83 14.74 -19.54
CA GLU A 225 20.48 13.44 -19.65
C GLU A 225 21.50 13.19 -18.54
N ASN A 226 22.24 14.23 -18.15
CA ASN A 226 23.17 14.15 -17.04
C ASN A 226 22.42 14.10 -15.72
N ILE A 227 21.33 14.87 -15.64
CA ILE A 227 20.40 14.84 -14.52
C ILE A 227 19.64 13.50 -14.50
N ALA A 228 19.25 12.92 -15.64
CA ALA A 228 18.56 11.62 -15.71
C ALA A 228 19.48 10.44 -15.35
N SER A 229 20.74 10.46 -15.79
CA SER A 229 21.78 9.50 -15.38
C SER A 229 22.03 9.60 -13.86
N ALA A 230 22.11 10.82 -13.31
CA ALA A 230 22.19 11.05 -11.87
C ALA A 230 20.90 10.67 -11.12
N LEU A 231 19.72 10.89 -11.71
CA LEU A 231 18.41 10.50 -11.20
C LEU A 231 18.20 8.99 -11.29
N SER A 232 18.84 8.26 -12.19
CA SER A 232 18.77 6.79 -12.23
C SER A 232 19.43 6.15 -11.00
N LEU A 233 20.50 6.80 -10.50
CA LEU A 233 21.08 6.51 -9.18
C LEU A 233 20.09 6.91 -8.06
N GLY A 234 19.42 8.05 -8.22
CA GLY A 234 18.37 8.54 -7.33
C GLY A 234 17.10 7.68 -7.30
N PHE A 235 16.70 7.07 -8.41
CA PHE A 235 15.45 6.31 -8.59
C PHE A 235 15.50 5.02 -7.79
N SER A 236 16.65 4.35 -7.78
CA SER A 236 16.87 3.20 -6.92
C SER A 236 16.72 3.59 -5.45
N MET A 237 17.36 4.69 -5.03
CA MET A 237 17.25 5.19 -3.65
C MET A 237 15.86 5.73 -3.32
N ALA A 238 15.15 6.30 -4.29
CA ALA A 238 13.80 6.80 -4.15
C ALA A 238 12.79 5.65 -4.01
N ILE A 239 12.95 4.54 -4.75
CA ILE A 239 12.15 3.32 -4.54
C ILE A 239 12.37 2.77 -3.14
N TRP A 240 13.63 2.66 -2.70
CA TRP A 240 13.94 2.15 -1.36
C TRP A 240 13.45 3.09 -0.25
N LEU A 241 13.57 4.41 -0.45
CA LEU A 241 13.05 5.42 0.46
C LEU A 241 11.52 5.39 0.49
N ALA A 242 10.87 5.30 -0.66
CA ALA A 242 9.41 5.19 -0.77
C ALA A 242 8.94 3.91 -0.07
N LEU A 243 9.59 2.77 -0.31
CA LEU A 243 9.35 1.51 0.39
C LEU A 243 9.44 1.69 1.91
N ALA A 244 10.51 2.31 2.40
CA ALA A 244 10.73 2.55 3.82
C ALA A 244 9.66 3.49 4.40
N ILE A 245 9.36 4.61 3.73
CA ILE A 245 8.33 5.56 4.16
C ILE A 245 6.96 4.89 4.20
N HIS A 246 6.61 4.07 3.22
CA HIS A 246 5.31 3.38 3.19
C HIS A 246 5.25 2.27 4.25
N ALA A 247 6.34 1.53 4.47
CA ALA A 247 6.44 0.51 5.52
C ALA A 247 6.38 1.10 6.94
N ILE A 248 7.04 2.22 7.18
CA ILE A 248 6.99 2.93 8.46
C ILE A 248 5.64 3.64 8.63
N GLY A 249 5.18 4.33 7.58
CA GLY A 249 3.97 5.13 7.59
C GLY A 249 2.72 4.30 7.84
N ILE A 250 2.64 3.07 7.33
CA ILE A 250 1.51 2.19 7.64
C ILE A 250 1.48 1.78 9.12
N GLU A 251 2.63 1.48 9.72
CA GLU A 251 2.68 1.16 11.15
C GLU A 251 2.27 2.37 11.99
N VAL A 252 2.76 3.57 11.65
CA VAL A 252 2.30 4.83 12.29
C VAL A 252 0.79 4.99 12.14
N TYR A 253 0.23 4.78 10.95
CA TYR A 253 -1.21 4.88 10.72
C TYR A 253 -2.02 3.87 11.56
N LEU A 254 -1.55 2.63 11.69
CA LEU A 254 -2.18 1.61 12.53
C LEU A 254 -2.13 2.00 14.03
N HIS A 255 -1.00 2.53 14.50
CA HIS A 255 -0.86 3.03 15.87
C HIS A 255 -1.70 4.29 16.16
N LEU A 256 -2.03 5.08 15.13
CA LEU A 256 -2.93 6.25 15.23
C LEU A 256 -4.42 5.90 15.13
N THR A 257 -4.77 4.64 14.83
CA THR A 257 -6.16 4.16 14.74
C THR A 257 -6.56 3.09 15.78
N PRO A 258 -6.11 3.16 17.06
CA PRO A 258 -6.27 2.07 18.03
C PRO A 258 -7.71 1.82 18.43
N ALA A 259 -8.56 2.86 18.43
CA ALA A 259 -9.98 2.73 18.75
C ALA A 259 -10.76 1.95 17.67
N GLU A 260 -10.36 2.05 16.41
CA GLU A 260 -10.91 1.18 15.37
C GLU A 260 -10.41 -0.25 15.62
N THR A 261 -9.11 -0.41 15.93
CA THR A 261 -8.47 -1.69 16.24
C THR A 261 -9.12 -2.46 17.39
N GLU A 262 -9.49 -1.78 18.47
CA GLU A 262 -10.14 -2.43 19.61
C GLU A 262 -11.61 -2.78 19.29
N ARG A 263 -12.25 -1.99 18.43
CA ARG A 263 -13.65 -2.19 18.04
C ARG A 263 -13.84 -3.47 17.23
N LEU A 264 -13.08 -3.71 16.15
CA LEU A 264 -13.25 -4.97 15.40
C LEU A 264 -12.64 -6.14 16.18
N ARG A 265 -11.70 -5.96 17.11
CA ARG A 265 -11.22 -7.07 17.98
C ARG A 265 -12.34 -7.62 18.86
N LYS A 266 -13.17 -6.75 19.46
CA LYS A 266 -14.39 -7.15 20.19
C LYS A 266 -15.40 -7.88 19.29
N ILE A 267 -15.65 -7.35 18.10
CA ILE A 267 -16.57 -7.98 17.13
C ILE A 267 -16.04 -9.35 16.67
N SER A 268 -14.73 -9.46 16.44
CA SER A 268 -14.06 -10.70 16.06
C SER A 268 -14.21 -11.78 17.12
N PHE A 269 -13.94 -11.43 18.39
CA PHE A 269 -14.08 -12.35 19.51
C PHE A 269 -15.51 -12.90 19.64
N GLN A 270 -16.51 -12.00 19.59
CA GLN A 270 -17.91 -12.40 19.62
C GLN A 270 -18.24 -13.38 18.49
N ARG A 271 -17.85 -13.06 17.24
CA ARG A 271 -18.13 -13.92 16.09
C ARG A 271 -17.40 -15.27 16.14
N GLN A 272 -16.21 -15.31 16.73
CA GLN A 272 -15.47 -16.56 16.93
C GLN A 272 -16.17 -17.44 17.97
N GLN A 273 -16.69 -16.86 19.05
CA GLN A 273 -17.50 -17.57 20.04
C GLN A 273 -18.80 -18.12 19.45
N GLU A 274 -19.53 -17.29 18.68
CA GLU A 274 -20.75 -17.71 17.98
C GLU A 274 -20.51 -18.89 17.02
N ARG A 275 -19.29 -19.06 16.52
CA ARG A 275 -18.88 -20.17 15.64
C ARG A 275 -18.18 -21.32 16.37
N GLY A 276 -18.11 -21.30 17.69
CA GLY A 276 -17.49 -22.37 18.48
C GLY A 276 -15.98 -22.53 18.25
N PHE A 277 -15.26 -21.47 17.93
CA PHE A 277 -13.80 -21.53 17.82
C PHE A 277 -13.19 -21.90 19.17
N LYS A 278 -12.21 -22.83 19.18
CA LYS A 278 -11.54 -23.28 20.41
C LYS A 278 -10.82 -22.14 21.17
N ASN A 279 -10.22 -21.21 20.45
CA ASN A 279 -9.45 -20.08 21.00
C ASN A 279 -9.95 -18.73 20.43
N PRO A 280 -11.08 -18.18 20.93
CA PRO A 280 -11.58 -16.88 20.50
C PRO A 280 -10.62 -15.77 20.94
N GLY A 281 -10.41 -14.77 20.07
CA GLY A 281 -9.44 -13.69 20.21
C GLY A 281 -8.13 -13.92 19.45
N SER A 282 -7.85 -15.16 19.02
CA SER A 282 -6.61 -15.58 18.37
C SER A 282 -6.87 -16.16 16.96
N SER A 283 -5.94 -15.95 16.01
CA SER A 283 -5.97 -16.57 14.67
C SER A 283 -4.98 -17.71 14.54
N GLY A 284 -4.29 -18.05 15.63
CA GLY A 284 -3.20 -19.01 15.64
C GLY A 284 -1.87 -18.46 15.10
N LEU A 285 -1.86 -17.26 14.53
CA LEU A 285 -0.67 -16.54 14.06
C LEU A 285 -0.43 -15.22 14.81
N THR A 286 -1.16 -14.99 15.90
CA THR A 286 -1.04 -13.78 16.70
C THR A 286 0.05 -13.91 17.76
N SER A 287 0.52 -12.76 18.25
CA SER A 287 1.62 -12.67 19.22
C SER A 287 1.33 -13.37 20.55
N ASP A 288 0.06 -13.58 20.91
CA ASP A 288 -0.34 -14.38 22.09
C ASP A 288 0.00 -15.87 21.99
N ARG A 289 0.33 -16.36 20.78
CA ARG A 289 0.67 -17.76 20.54
C ARG A 289 2.08 -17.95 19.99
N LEU A 290 2.51 -17.07 19.09
CA LEU A 290 3.83 -17.14 18.46
C LEU A 290 4.90 -16.28 19.16
N GLY A 291 4.46 -15.32 19.99
CA GLY A 291 5.33 -14.42 20.73
C GLY A 291 5.05 -14.48 22.24
N ASP A 292 5.36 -13.38 22.91
CA ASP A 292 5.28 -13.21 24.36
C ASP A 292 4.14 -12.29 24.82
N ALA A 293 3.26 -11.90 23.89
CA ALA A 293 2.14 -11.03 24.23
C ALA A 293 1.09 -11.78 25.08
N GLU A 294 0.45 -11.07 26.01
CA GLU A 294 -0.66 -11.67 26.76
C GLU A 294 -1.85 -11.99 25.84
N ALA A 295 -2.56 -13.07 26.19
CA ALA A 295 -3.79 -13.45 25.51
C ALA A 295 -4.85 -12.36 25.69
N TRP A 296 -5.21 -11.70 24.60
CA TRP A 296 -6.19 -10.61 24.64
C TRP A 296 -7.57 -11.10 25.09
N ARG A 297 -8.19 -10.35 26.00
CA ARG A 297 -9.55 -10.59 26.51
C ARG A 297 -10.38 -9.30 26.46
N PRO A 298 -11.69 -9.37 26.14
CA PRO A 298 -12.54 -8.19 26.14
C PRO A 298 -12.56 -7.55 27.54
N GLY A 299 -12.20 -6.27 27.64
CA GLY A 299 -12.31 -5.51 28.89
C GLY A 299 -11.08 -5.52 29.82
N ALA A 300 -9.93 -6.05 29.38
CA ALA A 300 -8.69 -6.00 30.15
C ALA A 300 -8.05 -4.59 30.26
N ASP A 301 -8.47 -3.63 29.42
CA ASP A 301 -7.88 -2.29 29.35
C ASP A 301 -8.55 -1.27 30.30
N ALA A 302 -8.61 -1.59 31.59
CA ALA A 302 -8.87 -0.59 32.64
C ALA A 302 -7.79 -0.55 33.74
N THR A 303 -6.82 -1.49 33.76
CA THR A 303 -5.86 -1.60 34.88
C THR A 303 -4.38 -1.56 34.48
N ALA A 304 -4.04 -1.34 33.20
CA ALA A 304 -2.64 -1.39 32.73
C ALA A 304 -1.97 -0.02 32.48
N TYR A 305 -2.45 1.05 33.12
CA TYR A 305 -1.62 2.23 33.38
C TYR A 305 -1.59 2.42 34.90
N PRO A 306 -0.52 2.04 35.61
CA PRO A 306 -0.33 2.56 36.94
C PRO A 306 -0.15 4.06 36.76
N THR A 307 -1.13 4.84 37.22
CA THR A 307 -0.91 6.24 37.55
C THR A 307 0.34 6.27 38.42
N SER A 308 1.41 6.88 37.93
CA SER A 308 2.60 7.15 38.71
C SER A 308 2.16 7.94 39.95
N LYS A 309 1.99 7.26 41.08
CA LYS A 309 1.99 7.91 42.38
C LYS A 309 3.38 8.49 42.54
N GLY A 310 3.44 9.81 42.72
CA GLY A 310 4.68 10.55 42.93
C GLY A 310 5.52 9.88 44.01
N SER A 311 6.79 9.65 43.67
CA SER A 311 7.81 9.26 44.62
C SER A 311 8.28 10.49 45.38
N ASP A 312 7.62 10.79 46.50
CA ASP A 312 8.12 11.72 47.51
C ASP A 312 8.12 11.00 48.87
N SER A 313 8.98 10.00 49.06
CA SER A 313 9.25 9.48 50.41
C SER A 313 10.53 8.66 50.64
N ASP A 314 11.49 8.53 49.70
CA ASP A 314 12.66 7.65 49.94
C ASP A 314 14.02 8.26 49.54
N ILE A 315 14.27 9.53 49.91
CA ILE A 315 15.60 10.16 49.80
C ILE A 315 16.26 10.39 51.18
N SER A 316 15.64 10.00 52.30
CA SER A 316 16.19 10.30 53.64
C SER A 316 16.87 9.13 54.37
N LYS A 317 17.19 8.00 53.72
CA LYS A 317 17.73 6.81 54.43
C LYS A 317 19.03 6.20 53.89
N VAL A 318 19.78 6.90 53.03
CA VAL A 318 21.08 6.39 52.52
C VAL A 318 22.29 7.24 52.98
N ALA A 319 22.10 8.21 53.88
CA ALA A 319 23.20 9.08 54.36
C ALA A 319 23.63 8.83 55.82
N ALA A 320 23.45 7.62 56.36
CA ALA A 320 24.00 7.25 57.67
C ALA A 320 24.19 5.74 57.80
N ALA A 321 25.28 5.22 57.21
CA ALA A 321 25.98 4.00 57.62
C ALA A 321 27.38 4.00 57.02
#